data_AF-A0A4R3YNG3-F1
#
_entry.id   AF-A0A4R3YNG3-F1
#
_cell.length_a   1.000
_cell.length_b   1.000
_cell.length_c   1.000
_cell.angle_alpha   90.00
_cell.angle_beta   90.00
_cell.angle_gamma   90.00
#
_symmetry.space_group_name_H-M   'P 1'
#
loop_
_entity.id
_entity.type
_entity.pdbx_description
1 polymer ?
#
loop_
_entity_poly.entity_id
_entity_poly.type
_entity_poly.pdbx_seq_one_letter_code
_entity_poly.pdbx_strand_id
1 'polypeptide(L)'
;MGDKMILNEKEVQTCLEYGLKPLLNKYSIQIKESQLKINEKIYMSAVITYQDRILDMSTSFTIDYRNHQLAFENINGKIEYLFLQLNMMSVLRQLIHDDHVMFKENALYYRCDLPIDELIIEDEHLYVQLKE
;
A
#
# COMPACT_ATOMS: atom_id res chain seq x y z
N MET A 1 17.78 -16.35 15.01
CA MET A 1 16.36 -16.18 14.62
C MET A 1 16.06 -14.71 14.79
N GLY A 2 15.79 -14.00 13.70
CA GLY A 2 15.39 -12.59 13.75
C GLY A 2 14.08 -12.41 14.52
N ASP A 3 13.87 -11.21 15.06
CA ASP A 3 12.66 -10.89 15.82
C ASP A 3 11.44 -10.94 14.89
N LYS A 4 10.44 -11.77 15.25
CA LYS A 4 9.14 -11.84 14.58
C LYS A 4 8.17 -10.87 15.27
N MET A 5 7.74 -9.85 14.53
CA MET A 5 6.76 -8.87 14.98
C MET A 5 5.39 -9.22 14.39
N ILE A 6 4.35 -9.14 15.23
CA ILE A 6 2.95 -9.27 14.80
C ILE A 6 2.36 -7.87 14.82
N LEU A 7 1.91 -7.39 13.66
CA LEU A 7 1.33 -6.06 13.53
C LEU A 7 -0.20 -6.15 13.47
N ASN A 8 -0.86 -5.35 14.29
CA ASN A 8 -2.31 -5.14 14.18
C ASN A 8 -2.66 -4.16 13.05
N GLU A 9 -3.95 -4.03 12.73
CA GLU A 9 -4.44 -3.17 11.63
C GLU A 9 -3.93 -1.72 11.70
N LYS A 10 -3.89 -1.12 12.89
CA LYS A 10 -3.45 0.26 13.10
C LYS A 10 -1.94 0.41 12.89
N GLU A 11 -1.17 -0.59 13.31
CA GLU A 11 0.28 -0.63 13.09
C GLU A 11 0.58 -0.81 11.60
N VAL A 12 -0.10 -1.72 10.91
CA VAL A 12 0.04 -1.90 9.46
C VAL A 12 -0.34 -0.62 8.71
N GLN A 13 -1.44 0.01 9.08
CA GLN A 13 -1.84 1.30 8.52
C GLN A 13 -0.71 2.35 8.68
N THR A 14 -0.17 2.47 9.88
CA THR A 14 0.93 3.41 10.18
C THR A 14 2.18 3.10 9.35
N CYS A 15 2.55 1.82 9.25
CA CYS A 15 3.69 1.36 8.46
C CYS A 15 3.52 1.65 6.97
N LEU A 16 2.33 1.43 6.41
CA LEU A 16 2.03 1.71 5.01
C LEU A 16 2.08 3.21 4.72
N GLU A 17 1.46 4.03 5.57
CA GLU A 17 1.49 5.49 5.41
C GLU A 17 2.91 6.03 5.49
N TYR A 18 3.73 5.51 6.40
CA TYR A 18 5.13 5.91 6.53
C TYR A 18 6.00 5.42 5.37
N GLY A 19 5.88 4.14 5.00
CA GLY A 19 6.65 3.53 3.92
C GLY A 19 6.34 4.14 2.54
N LEU A 20 5.09 4.54 2.31
CA LEU A 20 4.64 5.20 1.08
C LEU A 20 4.85 6.72 1.12
N LYS A 21 5.20 7.31 2.25
CA LYS A 21 5.36 8.77 2.41
C LYS A 21 6.24 9.42 1.34
N PRO A 22 7.40 8.87 0.94
CA PRO A 22 8.21 9.45 -0.13
C PRO A 22 7.44 9.55 -1.46
N LEU A 23 6.70 8.49 -1.80
CA LEU A 23 5.87 8.43 -2.99
C LEU A 23 4.70 9.41 -2.92
N LEU A 24 3.97 9.42 -1.80
CA LEU A 24 2.84 10.31 -1.57
C LEU A 24 3.26 11.78 -1.66
N ASN A 25 4.38 12.14 -1.03
CA ASN A 25 4.92 13.49 -1.07
C ASN A 25 5.33 13.91 -2.49
N LYS A 26 5.95 13.01 -3.26
CA LYS A 26 6.38 13.29 -4.64
C LYS A 26 5.21 13.73 -5.53
N TYR A 27 4.04 13.15 -5.34
CA TYR A 27 2.84 13.45 -6.11
C TYR A 27 1.85 14.36 -5.38
N SER A 28 2.27 14.98 -4.27
CA SER A 28 1.41 15.85 -3.45
C SER A 28 0.08 15.18 -3.05
N ILE A 29 0.11 13.88 -2.78
CA ILE A 29 -1.03 13.13 -2.26
C ILE A 29 -0.98 13.21 -0.73
N GLN A 30 -2.10 13.58 -0.12
CA GLN A 30 -2.27 13.57 1.33
C GLN A 30 -3.35 12.58 1.71
N ILE A 31 -3.05 11.67 2.63
CA ILE A 31 -4.08 10.83 3.27
C ILE A 31 -4.70 11.67 4.40
N LYS A 32 -6.01 11.89 4.35
CA LYS A 32 -6.76 12.62 5.39
C LYS A 32 -7.29 11.67 6.44
N GLU A 33 -7.89 10.59 5.98
CA GLU A 33 -8.44 9.53 6.80
C GLU A 33 -8.16 8.21 6.11
N SER A 34 -7.85 7.17 6.88
CA SER A 34 -7.73 5.83 6.35
C SER A 34 -8.19 4.80 7.38
N GLN A 35 -8.74 3.71 6.87
CA GLN A 35 -9.15 2.54 7.63
C GLN A 35 -8.57 1.33 6.92
N LEU A 36 -8.03 0.41 7.71
CA LEU A 36 -7.42 -0.81 7.23
C LEU A 36 -8.03 -2.00 7.96
N LYS A 37 -8.29 -3.07 7.23
CA LYS A 37 -8.64 -4.38 7.78
C LYS A 37 -7.76 -5.47 7.20
N ILE A 38 -7.38 -6.42 8.03
CA ILE A 38 -6.55 -7.56 7.61
C ILE A 38 -7.38 -8.83 7.73
N ASN A 39 -7.52 -9.56 6.62
CA ASN A 39 -8.05 -10.92 6.58
C ASN A 39 -7.04 -11.78 5.81
N GLU A 40 -7.47 -12.56 4.80
CA GLU A 40 -6.58 -13.17 3.79
C GLU A 40 -5.87 -12.13 2.89
N LYS A 41 -6.36 -10.88 2.93
CA LYS A 41 -5.84 -9.72 2.19
C LYS A 41 -5.96 -8.49 3.07
N ILE A 42 -5.23 -7.44 2.68
CA ILE A 42 -5.40 -6.12 3.26
C ILE A 42 -6.50 -5.40 2.49
N TYR A 43 -7.51 -4.92 3.21
CA TYR A 43 -8.56 -4.05 2.70
C TYR A 43 -8.33 -2.65 3.24
N MET A 44 -8.22 -1.66 2.36
CA MET A 44 -7.97 -0.28 2.73
C MET A 44 -9.01 0.64 2.12
N SER A 45 -9.60 1.48 2.95
CA SER A 45 -10.40 2.61 2.52
C SER A 45 -9.72 3.90 3.00
N ALA A 46 -9.65 4.92 2.16
CA ALA A 46 -9.04 6.18 2.55
C ALA A 46 -9.69 7.37 1.85
N VAL A 47 -9.76 8.50 2.56
CA VAL A 47 -10.02 9.80 1.96
C VAL A 47 -8.67 10.44 1.69
N ILE A 48 -8.38 10.73 0.43
CA ILE A 48 -7.14 11.37 0.01
C ILE A 48 -7.39 12.73 -0.62
N THR A 49 -6.40 13.62 -0.54
CA THR A 49 -6.38 14.88 -1.27
C THR A 49 -5.29 14.84 -2.33
N TYR A 50 -5.64 15.19 -3.56
CA TYR A 50 -4.72 15.32 -4.70
C TYR A 50 -5.12 16.53 -5.54
N GLN A 51 -4.19 17.47 -5.77
CA GLN A 51 -4.44 18.70 -6.53
C GLN A 51 -5.71 19.45 -6.07
N ASP A 52 -5.85 19.64 -4.75
CA ASP A 52 -7.01 20.27 -4.09
C ASP A 52 -8.36 19.55 -4.28
N ARG A 53 -8.36 18.32 -4.79
CA ARG A 53 -9.54 17.47 -4.89
C ARG A 53 -9.56 16.43 -3.78
N ILE A 54 -10.72 16.22 -3.19
CA ILE A 54 -10.98 15.13 -2.24
C ILE A 54 -11.43 13.91 -3.03
N LEU A 55 -10.77 12.78 -2.81
CA LEU A 55 -11.03 11.51 -3.50
C LEU A 55 -11.26 10.42 -2.46
N ASP A 56 -12.27 9.58 -2.69
CA ASP A 56 -12.51 8.39 -1.88
C ASP A 56 -11.84 7.19 -2.53
N MET A 57 -10.99 6.52 -1.77
CA MET A 57 -10.21 5.37 -2.19
C MET A 57 -10.74 4.11 -1.50
N SER A 58 -10.96 3.04 -2.25
CA SER A 58 -11.17 1.71 -1.67
C SER A 58 -10.39 0.67 -2.47
N THR A 59 -9.60 -0.14 -1.78
CA THR A 59 -8.72 -1.12 -2.43
C THR A 59 -8.52 -2.34 -1.57
N SER A 60 -8.15 -3.45 -2.22
CA SER A 60 -7.71 -4.68 -1.58
C SER A 60 -6.43 -5.16 -2.26
N PHE A 61 -5.51 -5.74 -1.50
CA PHE A 61 -4.24 -6.26 -2.01
C PHE A 61 -3.62 -7.27 -1.05
N THR A 62 -2.71 -8.09 -1.56
CA THR A 62 -1.73 -8.84 -0.75
C THR A 62 -0.42 -8.07 -0.72
N ILE A 63 0.35 -8.22 0.36
CA ILE A 63 1.65 -7.57 0.50
C ILE A 63 2.73 -8.62 0.76
N ASP A 64 3.89 -8.41 0.15
CA ASP A 64 5.08 -9.25 0.28
C ASP A 64 6.32 -8.34 0.22
N TYR A 65 7.44 -8.79 0.79
CA TYR A 65 8.73 -8.13 0.65
C TYR A 65 9.77 -9.13 0.18
N ARG A 66 10.20 -8.97 -1.07
CA ARG A 66 11.18 -9.86 -1.70
C ARG A 66 12.10 -9.09 -2.64
N ASN A 67 13.36 -9.51 -2.73
CA ASN A 67 14.36 -8.89 -3.61
C ASN A 67 14.48 -7.37 -3.44
N HIS A 68 14.45 -6.87 -2.20
CA HIS A 68 14.49 -5.42 -1.89
C HIS A 68 13.34 -4.62 -2.51
N GLN A 69 12.17 -5.26 -2.62
CA GLN A 69 10.96 -4.65 -3.16
C GLN A 69 9.77 -4.97 -2.27
N LEU A 70 9.02 -3.94 -1.93
CA LEU A 70 7.67 -4.08 -1.39
C LEU A 70 6.73 -4.37 -2.56
N ALA A 71 6.15 -5.57 -2.57
CA ALA A 71 5.26 -6.06 -3.60
C ALA A 71 3.82 -5.95 -3.12
N PHE A 72 3.04 -5.10 -3.79
CA PHE A 72 1.60 -5.01 -3.63
C PHE A 72 0.97 -5.78 -4.79
N GLU A 73 0.37 -6.93 -4.49
CA GLU A 73 -0.14 -7.85 -5.52
C GLU A 73 -1.66 -8.00 -5.42
N ASN A 74 -2.26 -8.48 -6.49
CA ASN A 74 -3.72 -8.68 -6.58
C ASN A 74 -4.52 -7.42 -6.26
N ILE A 75 -3.98 -6.24 -6.61
CA ILE A 75 -4.59 -4.95 -6.34
C ILE A 75 -5.91 -4.87 -7.09
N ASN A 76 -6.99 -4.72 -6.33
CA ASN A 76 -8.32 -4.49 -6.86
C ASN A 76 -8.99 -3.39 -6.06
N GLY A 77 -9.46 -2.36 -6.74
CA GLY A 77 -10.02 -1.20 -6.08
C GLY A 77 -10.49 -0.12 -7.04
N LYS A 78 -10.99 0.94 -6.45
CA LYS A 78 -11.51 2.13 -7.14
C LYS A 78 -11.11 3.41 -6.42
N ILE A 79 -11.05 4.48 -7.20
CA ILE A 79 -10.99 5.86 -6.73
C ILE A 79 -12.26 6.56 -7.20
N GLU A 80 -12.97 7.18 -6.29
CA GLU A 80 -14.21 7.90 -6.53
C GLU A 80 -13.98 9.40 -6.39
N TYR A 81 -14.52 10.15 -7.34
CA TYR A 81 -14.56 11.60 -7.33
C TYR A 81 -15.92 12.07 -7.82
N LEU A 82 -16.73 12.64 -6.92
CA LEU A 82 -18.12 12.98 -7.21
C LEU A 82 -18.90 11.73 -7.69
N PHE A 83 -19.35 11.73 -8.95
CA PHE A 83 -20.05 10.61 -9.60
C PHE A 83 -19.13 9.74 -10.47
N LEU A 84 -17.83 10.08 -10.56
CA LEU A 84 -16.86 9.32 -11.34
C LEU A 84 -16.25 8.21 -10.48
N GLN A 85 -16.22 7.01 -11.05
CA GLN A 85 -15.54 5.86 -10.47
C GLN A 85 -14.43 5.40 -11.42
N LEU A 86 -13.19 5.45 -10.95
CA LEU A 86 -12.00 5.08 -11.71
C LEU A 86 -11.39 3.81 -11.14
N ASN A 87 -10.85 2.94 -12.01
CA ASN A 87 -10.12 1.76 -11.57
C ASN A 87 -8.80 2.17 -10.91
N MET A 88 -8.51 1.61 -9.73
CA MET A 88 -7.32 1.91 -8.94
C MET A 88 -6.01 1.76 -9.74
N MET A 89 -5.82 0.60 -10.37
CA MET A 89 -4.58 0.30 -11.09
C MET A 89 -4.36 1.23 -12.27
N SER A 90 -5.43 1.59 -12.98
CA SER A 90 -5.36 2.58 -14.06
C SER A 90 -4.91 3.94 -13.55
N VAL A 91 -5.45 4.41 -12.42
CA VAL A 91 -5.04 5.70 -11.83
C VAL A 91 -3.60 5.66 -11.35
N LEU A 92 -3.19 4.62 -10.62
CA LEU A 92 -1.82 4.49 -10.12
C LEU A 92 -0.80 4.50 -11.26
N ARG A 93 -1.07 3.80 -12.37
CA ARG A 93 -0.19 3.78 -13.56
C ARG A 93 -0.09 5.14 -14.27
N GLN A 94 -1.17 5.92 -14.24
CA GLN A 94 -1.20 7.25 -14.86
C GLN A 94 -0.56 8.32 -13.97
N LEU A 95 -0.60 8.14 -12.66
CA LEU A 95 -0.14 9.12 -11.70
C LEU A 95 1.32 8.90 -11.29
N ILE A 96 1.73 7.64 -11.11
CA ILE A 96 3.06 7.31 -10.60
C ILE A 96 4.03 7.06 -11.76
N HIS A 97 4.98 7.98 -11.88
CA HIS A 97 6.14 7.90 -12.76
C HIS A 97 7.42 7.99 -11.92
N ASP A 98 7.85 6.84 -11.40
CA ASP A 98 9.04 6.72 -10.53
C ASP A 98 9.87 5.52 -10.95
N ASP A 99 11.19 5.70 -11.09
CA ASP A 99 12.13 4.64 -11.50
C ASP A 99 12.22 3.50 -10.47
N HIS A 100 11.82 3.76 -9.22
CA HIS A 100 11.74 2.75 -8.16
C HIS A 100 10.41 2.00 -8.16
N VAL A 101 9.43 2.42 -8.97
CA VAL A 101 8.12 1.80 -9.06
C VAL A 101 7.97 1.06 -10.38
N MET A 102 7.62 -0.22 -10.29
CA MET A 102 7.31 -1.05 -11.44
C MET A 102 5.87 -1.54 -11.34
N PHE A 103 5.15 -1.47 -12.45
CA PHE A 103 3.80 -2.01 -12.54
C PHE A 103 3.75 -3.25 -13.44
N LYS A 104 3.16 -4.34 -12.97
CA LYS A 104 2.92 -5.55 -13.77
C LYS A 104 1.52 -6.07 -13.49
N GLU A 105 0.70 -6.21 -14.53
CA GLU A 105 -0.70 -6.65 -14.39
C GLU A 105 -1.45 -5.88 -13.28
N ASN A 106 -1.94 -6.55 -12.23
CA ASN A 106 -2.61 -5.98 -11.07
C ASN A 106 -1.66 -5.86 -9.86
N ALA A 107 -0.38 -5.60 -10.10
CA ALA A 107 0.63 -5.45 -9.06
C ALA A 107 1.46 -4.17 -9.24
N LEU A 108 1.90 -3.65 -8.09
CA LEU A 108 2.82 -2.52 -7.93
C LEU A 108 4.00 -3.01 -7.09
N TYR A 109 5.21 -2.82 -7.60
CA TYR A 109 6.45 -3.15 -6.90
C TYR A 109 7.20 -1.85 -6.62
N TYR A 110 7.51 -1.59 -5.35
CA TYR A 110 8.27 -0.42 -4.93
C TYR A 110 9.62 -0.86 -4.38
N ARG A 111 10.70 -0.46 -5.05
CA ARG A 111 12.06 -0.75 -4.60
C ARG A 111 12.39 0.13 -3.40
N CYS A 112 12.61 -0.52 -2.26
CA CYS A 112 13.01 0.12 -1.02
C CYS A 112 13.86 -0.84 -0.19
N ASP A 113 14.87 -0.31 0.47
CA ASP A 113 15.72 -1.07 1.39
C ASP A 113 15.13 -1.01 2.80
N LEU A 114 14.39 -2.05 3.17
CA LEU A 114 13.86 -2.26 4.51
C LEU A 114 14.64 -3.39 5.22
N PRO A 115 14.80 -3.31 6.56
CA PRO A 115 15.41 -4.36 7.37
C PRO A 115 14.46 -5.55 7.57
N ILE A 116 13.69 -5.91 6.54
CA ILE A 116 12.69 -6.97 6.55
C ILE A 116 13.26 -8.17 5.79
N ASP A 117 13.14 -9.34 6.39
CA ASP A 117 13.46 -10.63 5.78
C ASP A 117 12.21 -11.23 5.13
N GLU A 118 11.07 -11.20 5.83
CA GLU A 118 9.82 -11.80 5.38
C GLU A 118 8.58 -10.99 5.82
N LEU A 119 7.55 -10.98 4.96
CA LEU A 119 6.20 -10.47 5.23
C LEU A 119 5.16 -11.56 4.95
N ILE A 120 4.32 -11.88 5.94
CA ILE A 120 3.25 -12.88 5.80
C ILE A 120 1.94 -12.34 6.34
N ILE A 121 0.85 -12.52 5.60
CA ILE A 121 -0.51 -12.36 6.12
C ILE A 121 -1.00 -13.74 6.58
N GLU A 122 -1.30 -13.89 7.87
CA GLU A 122 -1.79 -15.14 8.46
C GLU A 122 -2.65 -14.79 9.69
N ASP A 123 -3.68 -15.59 9.97
CA ASP A 123 -4.58 -15.40 11.11
C ASP A 123 -5.10 -13.96 11.29
N GLU A 124 -5.45 -13.27 10.20
CA GLU A 124 -5.92 -11.87 10.22
C GLU A 124 -4.87 -10.84 10.72
N HIS A 125 -3.59 -11.20 10.73
CA HIS A 125 -2.47 -10.35 11.12
C HIS A 125 -1.42 -10.23 10.02
N LEU A 126 -0.60 -9.17 10.07
CA LEU A 126 0.61 -9.07 9.27
C LEU A 126 1.82 -9.39 10.15
N TYR A 127 2.54 -10.45 9.78
CA TYR A 127 3.80 -10.84 10.41
C TYR A 127 4.97 -10.23 9.65
N VAL A 128 5.91 -9.67 10.40
CA VAL A 128 7.15 -9.10 9.87
C VAL A 128 8.32 -9.78 10.56
N GLN A 129 9.19 -10.41 9.78
CA GLN A 129 10.47 -10.90 10.27
C GLN A 129 11.57 -9.92 9.86
N LEU A 130 12.40 -9.50 10.81
CA LEU A 130 13.51 -8.59 10.54
C LEU A 130 14.79 -9.34 10.18
N LYS A 131 15.65 -8.71 9.38
CA LYS A 131 17.01 -9.20 9.10
C LYS A 131 17.86 -9.10 10.38
N GLU A 132 18.69 -10.11 10.63
CA GLU A 132 19.70 -10.12 11.71
C GLU A 132 20.82 -9.11 11.48
#